data_AF-A0A9C8Q2H7-F1
#
_entry.id   AF-A0A9C8Q2H7-F1
#
_cell.length_a   1.000
_cell.length_b   1.000
_cell.length_c   1.000
_cell.angle_alpha   90.00
_cell.angle_beta   90.00
_cell.angle_gamma   90.00
#
_symmetry.space_group_name_H-M   'P 1'
#
loop_
_entity.id
_entity.type
_entity.pdbx_description
1 polymer ?
#
loop_
_entity_poly.entity_id
_entity_poly.type
_entity_poly.pdbx_seq_one_letter_code
_entity_poly.pdbx_strand_id
1 'polypeptide(L)'
;MTTSALPQTEGPNIAAIAAQNDAFRKLACLGIAPDQPIAGRMHVTRSLAEAEDGFMAEAVKATGEFDVFEPENDPDGCHDFGAVDIRGQKVFWKIDLYEADSDFRYGAETPDNPATTVRVLTIMMASDW
;
A
#
# COMPACT_ATOMS: atom_id res chain seq x y z
N MET A 1 -11.70 15.45 42.78
CA MET A 1 -11.66 16.25 41.54
C MET A 1 -11.26 15.28 40.45
N THR A 2 -12.25 14.73 39.77
CA THR A 2 -12.11 13.69 38.74
C THR A 2 -11.59 14.36 37.48
N THR A 3 -10.37 14.04 37.06
CA THR A 3 -9.85 14.44 35.74
C THR A 3 -10.66 13.70 34.69
N SER A 4 -11.58 14.40 34.04
CA SER A 4 -12.25 13.93 32.83
C SER A 4 -11.20 13.87 31.73
N ALA A 5 -10.68 12.68 31.43
CA ALA A 5 -9.97 12.45 30.19
C ALA A 5 -10.98 12.64 29.05
N LEU A 6 -10.70 13.58 28.16
CA LEU A 6 -11.43 13.73 26.89
C LEU A 6 -11.34 12.40 26.13
N PRO A 7 -12.41 11.95 25.45
CA PRO A 7 -12.33 10.77 24.60
C PRO A 7 -11.23 11.00 23.57
N GLN A 8 -10.20 10.16 23.61
CA GLN A 8 -9.24 10.04 22.52
C GLN A 8 -10.09 9.70 21.28
N THR A 9 -9.95 10.45 20.20
CA THR A 9 -10.66 10.18 18.94
C THR A 9 -10.35 8.74 18.49
N GLU A 10 -11.28 7.81 18.71
CA GLU A 10 -11.17 6.38 18.39
C GLU A 10 -11.29 6.18 16.87
N GLY A 11 -10.24 6.53 16.15
CA GLY A 11 -10.04 6.19 14.74
C GLY A 11 -8.66 5.57 14.54
N PRO A 12 -8.46 4.83 13.44
CA PRO A 12 -7.19 4.18 13.16
C PRO A 12 -6.07 5.21 13.00
N ASN A 13 -4.85 4.84 13.42
CA ASN A 13 -3.69 5.72 13.31
C ASN A 13 -3.17 5.77 11.86
N ILE A 14 -3.57 6.81 11.12
CA ILE A 14 -3.18 7.06 9.73
C ILE A 14 -1.66 7.03 9.53
N ALA A 15 -0.88 7.69 10.39
CA ALA A 15 0.58 7.72 10.25
C ALA A 15 1.20 6.33 10.44
N ALA A 16 0.60 5.49 11.30
CA ALA A 16 1.02 4.10 11.44
C ALA A 16 0.66 3.28 10.19
N ILE A 17 -0.52 3.48 9.60
CA ILE A 17 -0.92 2.84 8.35
C ILE A 17 0.04 3.19 7.23
N ALA A 18 0.34 4.48 7.05
CA ALA A 18 1.29 4.98 6.06
C ALA A 18 2.66 4.33 6.20
N ALA A 19 3.22 4.33 7.41
CA ALA A 19 4.51 3.70 7.68
C ALA A 19 4.51 2.19 7.39
N GLN A 20 3.41 1.50 7.69
CA GLN A 20 3.27 0.07 7.41
C GLN A 20 3.08 -0.19 5.91
N ASN A 21 2.36 0.66 5.19
CA ASN A 21 2.18 0.58 3.74
C ASN A 21 3.51 0.80 3.00
N ASP A 22 4.29 1.81 3.42
CA ASP A 22 5.64 2.05 2.90
C ASP A 22 6.58 0.87 3.18
N ALA A 23 6.56 0.34 4.39
CA ALA A 23 7.36 -0.81 4.78
C ALA A 23 6.98 -2.06 3.97
N PHE A 24 5.69 -2.31 3.77
CA PHE A 24 5.21 -3.41 2.94
C PHE A 24 5.61 -3.26 1.47
N ARG A 25 5.48 -2.05 0.92
CA ARG A 25 5.83 -1.74 -0.47
C ARG A 25 7.33 -1.93 -0.72
N LYS A 26 8.18 -1.45 0.19
CA LYS A 26 9.64 -1.68 0.14
C LYS A 26 10.00 -3.16 0.27
N LEU A 27 9.31 -3.91 1.13
CA LEU A 27 9.50 -5.36 1.24
C LEU A 27 9.11 -6.07 -0.05
N ALA A 28 7.90 -5.84 -0.56
CA ALA A 28 7.34 -6.55 -1.70
C ALA A 28 8.08 -6.25 -3.01
N CYS A 29 8.50 -4.99 -3.20
CA CYS A 29 9.11 -4.54 -4.45
C CYS A 29 10.64 -4.57 -4.45
N LEU A 30 11.26 -4.26 -3.30
CA LEU A 30 12.73 -4.09 -3.21
C LEU A 30 13.40 -5.17 -2.34
N GLY A 31 12.62 -6.02 -1.66
CA GLY A 31 13.16 -7.03 -0.75
C GLY A 31 13.75 -6.44 0.54
N ILE A 32 13.44 -5.19 0.87
CA ILE A 32 13.94 -4.53 2.09
C ILE A 32 13.07 -4.98 3.26
N ALA A 33 13.70 -5.71 4.20
CA ALA A 33 12.99 -6.23 5.37
C ALA A 33 12.54 -5.08 6.30
N PRO A 34 11.27 -5.06 6.73
CA PRO A 34 10.80 -4.12 7.74
C PRO A 34 11.25 -4.54 9.15
N ASP A 35 11.29 -3.58 10.08
CA ASP A 35 11.60 -3.85 11.49
C ASP A 35 10.56 -4.76 12.17
N GLN A 36 9.31 -4.71 11.70
CA GLN A 36 8.21 -5.54 12.16
C GLN A 36 7.66 -6.35 10.98
N PRO A 37 7.34 -7.65 11.17
CA PRO A 37 6.72 -8.45 10.10
C PRO A 37 5.40 -7.83 9.63
N ILE A 38 5.23 -7.74 8.31
CA ILE A 38 4.00 -7.26 7.69
C ILE A 38 3.48 -8.31 6.72
N ALA A 39 2.27 -8.82 6.97
CA ALA A 39 1.63 -9.78 6.10
C ALA A 39 1.09 -9.09 4.84
N GLY A 40 1.33 -9.67 3.68
CA GLY A 40 0.72 -9.19 2.46
C GLY A 40 1.06 -9.98 1.21
N ARG A 41 0.44 -9.57 0.10
CA ARG A 41 0.62 -10.16 -1.23
C ARG A 41 0.79 -9.06 -2.25
N MET A 42 1.67 -9.28 -3.21
CA MET A 42 1.82 -8.42 -4.38
C MET A 42 1.22 -9.11 -5.60
N HIS A 43 0.41 -8.37 -6.34
CA HIS A 43 -0.20 -8.76 -7.59
C HIS A 43 0.18 -7.76 -8.67
N VAL A 44 0.34 -8.26 -9.89
CA VAL A 44 0.50 -7.47 -11.10
C VAL A 44 -0.64 -7.81 -12.05
N THR A 45 -1.20 -6.83 -12.75
CA THR A 45 -2.19 -7.12 -13.79
C THR A 45 -1.55 -7.82 -14.97
N ARG A 46 -2.38 -8.51 -15.75
CA ARG A 46 -1.94 -9.24 -16.95
C ARG A 46 -1.22 -8.31 -17.93
N SER A 47 -1.78 -7.14 -18.21
CA SER A 47 -1.21 -6.17 -19.15
C SER A 47 0.21 -5.75 -18.74
N LEU A 48 0.44 -5.56 -17.43
CA LEU A 48 1.77 -5.23 -16.91
C LEU A 48 2.72 -6.44 -16.93
N ALA A 49 2.22 -7.65 -16.63
CA ALA A 49 3.01 -8.88 -16.62
C ALA A 49 3.45 -9.32 -18.03
N GLU A 50 2.63 -9.04 -19.04
CA GLU A 50 2.92 -9.32 -20.46
C GLU A 50 3.73 -8.18 -21.12
N ALA A 51 4.03 -7.09 -20.41
CA ALA A 51 4.83 -6.00 -20.94
C ALA A 51 6.28 -6.44 -21.22
N GLU A 52 6.77 -6.09 -22.39
CA GLU A 52 8.10 -6.49 -22.88
C GLU A 52 9.24 -5.67 -22.24
N ASP A 53 10.49 -6.04 -22.56
CA ASP A 53 11.70 -5.27 -22.23
C ASP A 53 11.93 -4.99 -20.73
N GLY A 54 11.46 -5.90 -19.87
CA GLY A 54 11.62 -5.78 -18.43
C GLY A 54 10.80 -4.66 -17.81
N PHE A 55 9.80 -4.13 -18.52
CA PHE A 55 8.95 -3.03 -18.04
C PHE A 55 8.28 -3.36 -16.70
N MET A 56 7.83 -4.61 -16.50
CA MET A 56 7.29 -5.07 -15.21
C MET A 56 8.29 -4.85 -14.06
N ALA A 57 9.57 -5.16 -14.26
CA ALA A 57 10.59 -4.99 -13.23
C ALA A 57 10.85 -3.51 -12.92
N GLU A 58 10.80 -2.63 -13.93
CA GLU A 58 10.88 -1.19 -13.74
C GLU A 58 9.68 -0.67 -12.95
N ALA A 59 8.48 -1.14 -13.27
CA ALA A 59 7.25 -0.79 -12.55
C ALA A 59 7.31 -1.22 -11.09
N VAL A 60 7.67 -2.48 -10.82
CA VAL A 60 7.84 -3.00 -9.45
C VAL A 60 8.87 -2.15 -8.70
N LYS A 61 10.04 -1.87 -9.30
CA LYS A 61 11.08 -1.07 -8.66
C LYS A 61 10.60 0.36 -8.36
N ALA A 62 9.98 1.03 -9.34
CA ALA A 62 9.48 2.39 -9.18
C ALA A 62 8.39 2.47 -8.10
N THR A 63 7.48 1.49 -8.04
CA THR A 63 6.50 1.37 -6.96
C THR A 63 7.18 1.23 -5.61
N GLY A 64 8.26 0.44 -5.49
CA GLY A 64 9.03 0.29 -4.25
C GLY A 64 9.75 1.56 -3.79
N GLU A 65 10.27 2.35 -4.73
CA GLU A 65 11.06 3.56 -4.47
C GLU A 65 10.21 4.82 -4.31
N PHE A 66 8.95 4.81 -4.74
CA PHE A 66 8.11 6.00 -4.76
C PHE A 66 7.95 6.63 -3.36
N ASP A 67 8.12 7.94 -3.25
CA ASP A 67 8.10 8.68 -1.98
C ASP A 67 7.38 10.03 -2.11
N VAL A 68 6.67 10.24 -3.21
CA VAL A 68 6.00 11.50 -3.55
C VAL A 68 4.51 11.41 -3.31
N PHE A 69 4.10 11.67 -2.07
CA PHE A 69 2.69 11.75 -1.66
C PHE A 69 2.25 13.21 -1.62
N GLU A 70 1.29 13.55 -2.48
CA GLU A 70 0.73 14.88 -2.63
C GLU A 70 -0.74 14.85 -2.18
N PRO A 71 -1.30 15.94 -1.63
CA PRO A 71 -2.68 15.95 -1.15
C PRO A 71 -3.73 15.50 -2.18
N GLU A 72 -3.44 15.66 -3.47
CA GLU A 72 -4.30 15.24 -4.57
C GLU A 72 -4.29 13.72 -4.81
N ASN A 73 -3.19 13.04 -4.48
CA ASN A 73 -3.01 11.60 -4.70
C ASN A 73 -3.17 10.76 -3.43
N ASP A 74 -3.02 11.38 -2.26
CA ASP A 74 -3.09 10.75 -0.94
C ASP A 74 -3.85 11.67 0.04
N PRO A 75 -5.16 11.89 -0.19
CA PRO A 75 -5.95 12.84 0.60
C PRO A 75 -6.06 12.43 2.07
N ASP A 76 -6.03 11.12 2.33
CA ASP A 76 -6.16 10.54 3.66
C ASP A 76 -4.80 10.32 4.33
N GLY A 77 -3.68 10.48 3.62
CA GLY A 77 -2.33 10.34 4.17
C GLY A 77 -1.93 8.89 4.48
N CYS A 78 -2.59 7.92 3.87
CA CYS A 78 -2.42 6.49 4.14
C CYS A 78 -1.32 5.85 3.29
N HIS A 79 -0.79 6.56 2.29
CA HIS A 79 0.23 6.06 1.37
C HIS A 79 -0.22 4.76 0.67
N ASP A 80 -1.52 4.67 0.33
CA ASP A 80 -2.13 3.46 -0.23
C ASP A 80 -2.35 3.52 -1.74
N PHE A 81 -2.05 4.63 -2.40
CA PHE A 81 -2.16 4.80 -3.83
C PHE A 81 -0.99 5.62 -4.39
N GLY A 82 -0.61 5.33 -5.64
CA GLY A 82 0.33 6.17 -6.36
C GLY A 82 0.35 5.90 -7.85
N ALA A 83 0.97 6.86 -8.56
CA ALA A 83 1.14 6.82 -10.01
C ALA A 83 2.59 7.10 -10.36
N VAL A 84 3.16 6.30 -11.26
CA VAL A 84 4.51 6.51 -11.80
C VAL A 84 4.46 6.54 -13.32
N ASP A 85 5.28 7.40 -13.92
CA ASP A 85 5.45 7.47 -15.37
C ASP A 85 6.78 6.80 -15.75
N ILE A 86 6.68 5.71 -16.52
CA ILE A 86 7.82 4.88 -16.94
C ILE A 86 7.79 4.80 -18.46
N ARG A 87 8.84 5.28 -19.12
CA ARG A 87 8.96 5.29 -20.60
C ARG A 87 7.73 5.92 -21.30
N GLY A 88 7.11 6.94 -20.69
CA GLY A 88 5.91 7.61 -21.20
C GLY A 88 4.60 6.84 -21.00
N GLN A 89 4.63 5.71 -20.28
CA GLN A 89 3.45 4.96 -19.86
C GLN A 89 3.18 5.19 -18.38
N LYS A 90 1.92 5.42 -18.05
CA LYS A 90 1.48 5.59 -16.67
C LYS A 90 1.15 4.23 -16.05
N VAL A 91 1.72 3.96 -14.89
CA VAL A 91 1.48 2.78 -14.07
C VAL A 91 0.88 3.25 -12.75
N PHE A 92 -0.21 2.61 -12.34
CA PHE A 92 -0.82 2.81 -11.04
C PHE A 92 -0.47 1.67 -10.11
N TRP A 93 -0.45 1.98 -8.83
CA TRP A 93 -0.41 0.98 -7.79
C TRP A 93 -1.34 1.38 -6.65
N LYS A 94 -1.86 0.38 -5.95
CA LYS A 94 -2.62 0.58 -4.73
C LYS A 94 -2.38 -0.51 -3.70
N ILE A 95 -2.67 -0.22 -2.43
CA ILE A 95 -2.63 -1.15 -1.31
C ILE A 95 -4.02 -1.24 -0.70
N ASP A 96 -4.66 -2.39 -0.84
CA ASP A 96 -5.92 -2.68 -0.16
C ASP A 96 -5.63 -3.38 1.19
N LEU A 97 -6.36 -3.00 2.24
CA LEU A 97 -6.21 -3.52 3.60
C LEU A 97 -7.36 -4.47 3.96
N TYR A 98 -7.04 -5.73 4.21
CA TYR A 98 -8.02 -6.78 4.53
C TYR A 98 -7.82 -7.34 5.93
N GLU A 99 -8.90 -7.81 6.54
CA GLU A 99 -8.82 -8.56 7.80
C GLU A 99 -8.09 -9.90 7.58
N ALA A 100 -7.07 -10.15 8.39
CA ALA A 100 -6.38 -11.44 8.47
C ALA A 100 -7.40 -12.50 8.92
N ASP A 101 -7.60 -13.53 8.11
CA ASP A 101 -8.61 -14.62 8.26
C ASP A 101 -9.97 -14.41 7.55
N SER A 102 -10.17 -13.30 6.85
CA SER A 102 -11.39 -13.09 6.05
C SER A 102 -11.39 -13.75 4.66
N ASP A 103 -10.25 -14.33 4.23
CA ASP A 103 -9.92 -14.63 2.83
C ASP A 103 -10.16 -13.43 1.88
N PHE A 104 -9.75 -12.22 2.28
CA PHE A 104 -9.91 -10.99 1.49
C PHE A 104 -11.38 -10.60 1.22
N ARG A 105 -12.31 -11.01 2.08
CA ARG A 105 -13.74 -10.66 1.94
C ARG A 105 -14.11 -9.35 2.63
N TYR A 106 -13.37 -8.97 3.66
CA TYR A 106 -13.66 -7.81 4.48
C TYR A 106 -12.44 -6.91 4.61
N GLY A 107 -12.68 -5.60 4.55
CA GLY A 107 -11.66 -4.60 4.90
C GLY A 107 -11.29 -4.72 6.37
N ALA A 108 -10.03 -4.44 6.71
CA ALA A 108 -9.58 -4.52 8.09
C ALA A 108 -10.31 -3.51 8.98
N GLU A 109 -10.89 -3.97 10.10
CA GLU A 109 -11.47 -3.07 11.12
C GLU A 109 -10.38 -2.31 11.90
N THR A 110 -9.17 -2.88 11.96
CA THR A 110 -7.99 -2.34 12.66
C THR A 110 -6.80 -2.21 11.71
N PRO A 111 -6.88 -1.33 10.69
CA PRO A 111 -5.89 -1.24 9.60
C PRO A 111 -4.48 -0.85 10.05
N ASP A 112 -4.35 -0.23 11.22
CA ASP A 112 -3.09 0.13 11.88
C ASP A 112 -2.48 -1.00 12.72
N ASN A 113 -3.19 -2.12 12.88
CA ASN A 113 -2.67 -3.33 13.52
C ASN A 113 -2.18 -4.35 12.46
N PRO A 114 -0.86 -4.53 12.28
CA PRO A 114 -0.32 -5.43 11.27
C PRO A 114 -0.55 -6.92 11.59
N ALA A 115 -0.92 -7.27 12.83
CA ALA A 115 -1.21 -8.65 13.21
C ALA A 115 -2.59 -9.13 12.74
N THR A 116 -3.53 -8.22 12.55
CA THR A 116 -4.92 -8.48 12.12
C THR A 116 -5.20 -7.96 10.71
N THR A 117 -4.19 -7.39 10.04
CA THR A 117 -4.33 -6.78 8.71
C THR A 117 -3.39 -7.41 7.69
N VAL A 118 -3.94 -7.82 6.55
CA VAL A 118 -3.20 -8.28 5.38
C VAL A 118 -3.25 -7.20 4.30
N ARG A 119 -2.08 -6.82 3.79
CA ARG A 119 -1.94 -5.83 2.71
C ARG A 119 -1.90 -6.50 1.35
N VAL A 120 -2.64 -5.95 0.39
CA VAL A 120 -2.62 -6.42 -1.00
C VAL A 120 -2.14 -5.29 -1.89
N LEU A 121 -0.89 -5.37 -2.35
CA LEU A 121 -0.33 -4.44 -3.31
C LEU A 121 -0.72 -4.90 -4.72
N THR A 122 -1.42 -4.05 -5.47
CA THR A 122 -1.71 -4.28 -6.89
C THR A 122 -0.96 -3.25 -7.71
N ILE A 123 -0.15 -3.70 -8.67
CA ILE A 123 0.53 -2.83 -9.65
C ILE A 123 -0.06 -3.10 -11.03
N MET A 124 -0.43 -2.04 -11.75
CA MET A 124 -1.21 -2.15 -12.97
C MET A 124 -0.90 -1.03 -13.95
N MET A 125 -1.14 -1.28 -15.24
CA MET A 125 -1.13 -0.21 -16.23
C MET A 125 -2.27 0.76 -15.94
N ALA A 126 -2.12 2.05 -16.21
CA ALA A 126 -3.21 3.01 -16.02
C ALA A 126 -4.44 2.71 -16.88
N SER A 127 -4.30 1.94 -17.97
CA SER A 127 -5.41 1.46 -18.80
C SER A 127 -6.23 0.34 -18.16
N ASP A 128 -5.71 -0.30 -17.10
CA ASP A 128 -6.39 -1.38 -16.38
C ASP A 128 -7.23 -0.85 -15.20
N TRP A 129 -7.21 0.47 -14.97
CA TRP A 129 -7.93 1.16 -13.88
C TRP A 129 -9.33 1.60 -14.29
#